data_AF-A0A0F8XHL7-F1
#
_entry.id   AF-A0A0F8XHL7-F1
#
_cell.length_a   1.000
_cell.length_b   1.000
_cell.length_c   1.000
_cell.angle_alpha   90.00
_cell.angle_beta   90.00
_cell.angle_gamma   90.00
#
_symmetry.space_group_name_H-M   'P 1'
#
loop_
_entity.id
_entity.type
_entity.pdbx_description
1 polymer ?
#
loop_
_entity_poly.entity_id
_entity_poly.type
_entity_poly.pdbx_seq_one_letter_code
_entity_poly.pdbx_strand_id
1 'polypeptide(L)' 'MKEAGITDAESQRGKDFCIDKCPYDHCVVMEPILSTKGRIRIERIIQAKTMRKDGMKIKEISEELGVSAEAIRHYLSK' A
#
# COMPACT_ATOMS: atom_id res chain seq x y z
N MET A 1 -11.90 -25.79 -4.84
CA MET A 1 -12.22 -24.60 -4.02
C MET A 1 -11.92 -23.38 -4.86
N LYS A 2 -12.90 -22.50 -5.14
CA LYS A 2 -12.64 -21.26 -5.87
C LYS A 2 -11.90 -20.30 -4.93
N GLU A 3 -10.80 -19.71 -5.36
CA GLU A 3 -10.08 -18.68 -4.61
C GLU A 3 -11.07 -17.54 -4.32
N ALA A 4 -11.32 -17.24 -3.05
CA ALA A 4 -12.41 -16.34 -2.64
C ALA A 4 -11.98 -14.86 -2.56
N GLY A 5 -10.95 -14.46 -3.31
CA GLY A 5 -10.57 -13.06 -3.40
C GLY A 5 -9.14 -12.82 -3.90
N ILE A 6 -8.91 -11.56 -4.26
CA ILE A 6 -7.60 -11.02 -4.64
C ILE A 6 -7.37 -9.71 -3.86
N THR A 7 -6.14 -9.48 -3.41
CA THR A 7 -5.77 -8.31 -2.60
C THR A 7 -5.44 -7.08 -3.43
N ASP A 8 -5.18 -7.25 -4.73
CA ASP A 8 -4.83 -6.18 -5.66
C ASP A 8 -5.62 -6.34 -6.96
N ALA A 9 -6.77 -5.67 -7.02
CA ALA A 9 -7.69 -5.73 -8.15
C ALA A 9 -7.16 -4.98 -9.39
N GLU A 10 -6.22 -4.05 -9.23
CA GLU A 10 -5.70 -3.23 -10.34
C GLU A 10 -4.54 -3.92 -11.08
N SER A 11 -3.84 -4.84 -10.41
CA SER A 11 -2.85 -5.72 -11.06
C SER A 11 -3.46 -6.56 -12.18
N GLN A 12 -2.63 -6.99 -13.14
CA GLN A 12 -3.09 -7.89 -14.21
C GLN A 12 -3.72 -9.17 -13.65
N ARG A 13 -3.16 -9.70 -12.54
CA ARG A 13 -3.70 -10.86 -11.82
C ARG A 13 -5.09 -10.58 -11.22
N GLY A 14 -5.33 -9.34 -10.77
CA GLY A 14 -6.62 -8.84 -10.29
C GLY A 14 -7.68 -8.83 -11.38
N LYS A 15 -7.30 -8.31 -12.56
CA LYS A 15 -8.15 -8.30 -13.75
C LYS A 15 -8.51 -9.72 -14.20
N ASP A 16 -7.51 -10.59 -14.29
CA ASP A 16 -7.70 -12.00 -14.69
C ASP A 16 -8.61 -12.74 -13.69
N PHE A 17 -8.46 -12.47 -12.38
CA PHE A 17 -9.36 -13.01 -11.36
C PHE A 17 -10.82 -12.55 -11.54
N CYS A 18 -11.00 -11.26 -11.84
CA CYS A 18 -12.33 -10.68 -12.07
C CYS A 18 -13.02 -11.24 -13.32
N ILE A 19 -12.25 -11.53 -14.39
CA ILE A 19 -12.80 -12.04 -15.65
C ILE A 19 -13.08 -13.55 -15.57
N ASP A 20 -12.14 -14.34 -15.03
CA ASP A 20 -12.16 -15.80 -15.20
C ASP A 20 -12.66 -16.57 -13.97
N LYS A 21 -12.52 -16.00 -12.76
CA LYS A 21 -12.72 -16.74 -11.50
C LYS A 21 -13.80 -16.18 -10.59
N CYS A 22 -14.19 -14.92 -10.75
CA CYS A 22 -15.18 -14.30 -9.89
C CYS A 22 -16.57 -14.92 -10.13
N PRO A 23 -17.22 -15.52 -9.11
CA PRO A 23 -18.55 -16.13 -9.25
C PRO A 23 -19.70 -15.13 -9.23
N TYR A 24 -19.40 -13.82 -9.20
CA TYR A 24 -20.38 -12.73 -9.08
C TYR A 24 -20.39 -11.88 -10.36
N ASP A 25 -21.56 -11.33 -10.71
CA ASP A 25 -21.72 -10.45 -11.89
C ASP A 25 -20.94 -9.13 -11.77
N HIS A 26 -20.46 -8.80 -10.58
CA HIS A 26 -19.65 -7.62 -10.32
C HIS A 26 -18.54 -7.94 -9.32
N CYS A 27 -17.37 -7.31 -9.51
CA CYS A 27 -16.26 -7.38 -8.56
C CYS A 27 -16.44 -6.34 -7.46
N VAL A 28 -16.45 -6.81 -6.20
CA VAL A 28 -16.44 -5.93 -5.02
C VAL A 28 -15.02 -5.81 -4.51
N VAL A 29 -14.43 -4.62 -4.61
CA VAL A 29 -13.15 -4.31 -3.99
C VAL A 29 -13.42 -3.87 -2.55
N MET A 30 -13.05 -4.72 -1.58
CA MET A 30 -13.11 -4.34 -0.17
C MET A 30 -11.86 -3.53 0.19
N GLU A 31 -12.02 -2.22 0.38
CA GLU A 31 -10.98 -1.45 1.05
C GLU A 31 -10.87 -1.93 2.51
N PRO A 32 -9.65 -2.10 3.05
CA PRO A 32 -9.51 -2.42 4.46
C PRO A 32 -10.10 -1.27 5.29
N ILE A 33 -10.96 -1.62 6.26
CA ILE A 33 -11.51 -0.67 7.25
C ILE A 33 -10.36 -0.27 8.18
N LEU A 34 -9.54 0.65 7.71
CA LEU A 34 -8.46 1.27 8.47
C LEU A 34 -9.03 2.47 9.21
N SER A 35 -8.71 2.60 10.49
CA SER A 35 -8.90 3.87 11.19
C SER A 35 -8.17 5.00 10.44
N THR A 36 -8.65 6.23 10.57
CA THR A 36 -8.03 7.41 9.93
C THR A 36 -6.51 7.49 10.23
N LYS A 37 -6.11 7.11 11.45
CA LYS A 37 -4.70 7.00 11.86
C LYS A 37 -3.94 5.91 11.11
N GLY A 38 -4.58 4.77 10.83
CA GLY A 38 -4.00 3.67 10.06
C GLY A 38 -3.74 4.05 8.60
N ARG A 39 -4.68 4.75 7.95
CA ARG A 39 -4.52 5.25 6.57
C ARG A 39 -3.33 6.21 6.45
N ILE A 40 -3.28 7.23 7.31
CA ILE A 40 -2.18 8.21 7.35
C ILE A 40 -0.82 7.51 7.54
N ARG A 41 -0.76 6.49 8.40
CA ARG A 41 0.49 5.73 8.63
C ARG A 41 0.95 4.99 7.38
N ILE A 42 0.03 4.36 6.65
CA ILE A 42 0.35 3.61 5.42
C ILE A 42 0.81 4.57 4.32
N GLU A 43 0.11 5.69 4.13
CA GLU A 43 0.50 6.72 3.16
C GLU A 43 1.91 7.23 3.43
N ARG A 44 2.25 7.55 4.68
CA ARG A 44 3.60 7.98 5.06
C ARG A 44 4.67 6.92 4.80
N ILE A 45 4.35 5.63 4.98
CA ILE A 45 5.28 4.54 4.65
C ILE A 45 5.50 4.46 3.14
N ILE A 46 4.43 4.56 2.35
CA ILE A 46 4.51 4.54 0.88
C ILE A 46 5.35 5.73 0.40
N GLN A 47 5.07 6.94 0.88
CA GLN A 47 5.82 8.15 0.55
C GLN A 47 7.32 8.00 0.88
N ALA A 48 7.65 7.53 2.09
CA ALA A 48 9.04 7.32 2.50
C ALA A 48 9.75 6.29 1.60
N LYS A 49 9.07 5.21 1.21
CA LYS A 49 9.62 4.20 0.30
C LYS A 49 9.83 4.76 -1.12
N THR A 50 8.91 5.56 -1.63
CA THR A 50 9.04 6.19 -2.95
C THR A 50 10.22 7.16 -2.97
N MET A 51 10.29 8.10 -2.01
CA MET A 51 11.40 9.05 -1.89
C MET A 51 12.75 8.34 -1.74
N ARG A 52 12.78 7.20 -1.03
CA ARG A 52 13.99 6.39 -0.91
C ARG A 52 14.41 5.74 -2.22
N LYS A 53 13.45 5.30 -3.06
CA LYS A 53 13.72 4.78 -4.40
C LYS A 53 14.27 5.87 -5.32
N ASP A 54 13.81 7.11 -5.15
CA ASP A 54 14.31 8.28 -5.89
C ASP A 54 15.72 8.74 -5.45
N GLY A 55 16.31 8.05 -4.47
CA GLY A 55 17.69 8.27 -4.02
C GLY A 55 17.84 9.25 -2.86
N MET A 56 16.74 9.76 -2.29
CA MET A 56 16.82 10.66 -1.13
C MET A 56 17.42 9.97 0.10
N LYS A 57 18.15 10.75 0.90
CA LYS A 57 18.71 10.30 2.16
C LYS A 57 17.63 10.29 3.25
N ILE A 58 17.81 9.44 4.26
CA ILE A 58 16.88 9.33 5.39
C ILE A 58 16.62 10.69 6.06
N LYS A 59 17.65 11.54 6.15
CA LYS A 59 17.54 12.87 6.74
C LYS A 59 16.63 13.80 5.92
N GLU A 60 16.77 13.80 4.60
CA GLU A 60 15.94 14.61 3.70
C GLU A 60 14.48 14.13 3.76
N ILE A 61 14.26 12.82 3.73
CA ILE A 61 12.92 12.22 3.87
C ILE A 61 12.30 12.58 5.22
N SER A 62 13.11 12.63 6.29
CA SER A 62 12.64 12.98 7.62
C SER A 62 12.20 14.45 7.74
N GLU A 63 12.93 15.35 7.08
CA GLU A 63 12.61 16.78 7.00
C GLU A 63 11.36 17.01 6.15
N GLU A 64 11.25 16.35 5.00
CA GLU A 64 10.11 16.46 4.08
C GLU A 64 8.81 15.93 4.71
N LEU A 65 8.87 14.78 5.38
CA LEU A 65 7.70 14.15 6.00
C LEU A 65 7.41 14.65 7.43
N GLY A 66 8.27 15.51 7.98
CA GLY A 66 8.13 16.05 9.33
C GLY A 66 8.12 14.97 10.42
N VAL A 67 8.86 13.88 10.23
CA VAL A 67 8.94 12.74 11.17
C VAL A 67 10.38 12.45 11.54
N SER A 68 10.62 11.79 12.68
CA SER A 68 11.98 11.49 13.10
C SER A 68 12.70 10.54 12.13
N ALA A 69 14.02 10.66 12.03
CA ALA A 69 14.84 9.74 11.23
C ALA A 69 14.67 8.27 11.68
N GLU A 70 14.38 8.04 12.96
CA GLU A 70 14.07 6.71 13.49
C GLU A 70 12.73 6.17 12.96
N ALA A 71 11.70 7.02 12.88
CA ALA A 71 10.43 6.63 12.27
C ALA A 71 10.60 6.29 10.79
N ILE A 72 11.42 7.04 10.05
CA ILE A 72 11.75 6.71 8.65
C ILE A 72 12.46 5.36 8.54
N ARG A 73 13.44 5.08 9.41
CA ARG A 73 14.09 3.75 9.44
C ARG A 73 13.07 2.64 9.69
N HIS A 74 12.14 2.85 10.61
CA HIS A 74 11.06 1.90 10.89
C HIS A 74 10.10 1.72 9.70
N TYR A 75 9.82 2.78 8.93
CA TYR A 75 8.99 2.70 7.72
C TYR A 75 9.68 1.94 6.58
N LEU A 76 10.99 2.11 6.45
CA LEU A 76 11.80 1.43 5.43
C LEU A 76 12.13 -0.02 5.79
N SER A 77 12.06 -0.41 7.06
CA SER A 77 12.29 -1.81 7.50
C SER A 77 11.06 -2.70 7.34
N LYS A 78 9.87 -2.12 7.13
CA LYS A 78 8.63 -2.83 6.79
C LYS A 78 8.51 -3.02 5.29
#